data_AF-A0A2V6BYM8-F1
#
_entry.id   AF-A0A2V6BYM8-F1
#
_cell.length_a   1.000
_cell.length_b   1.000
_cell.length_c   1.000
_cell.angle_alpha   90.00
_cell.angle_beta   90.00
_cell.angle_gamma   90.00
#
_symmetry.space_group_name_H-M   'P 1'
#
loop_
_entity.id
_entity.type
_entity.pdbx_description
1 polymer ?
#
loop_
_entity_poly.entity_id
_entity_poly.type
_entity_poly.pdbx_seq_one_letter_code
_entity_poly.pdbx_strand_id
1 'polypeptide(L)' 'MEANKSPQDFPYKTYLNILHGPLELIDVQKLAEACTDKWFNQTLCKVNESVVRLAVIQG' A
#
# COMPACT_ATOMS: atom_id res chain seq x y z
N MET A 1 -9.33 27.96 -10.46
CA MET A 1 -8.34 28.01 -9.38
C MET A 1 -8.40 26.66 -8.69
N GLU A 2 -7.49 25.75 -9.02
CA GLU A 2 -7.48 24.42 -8.38
C GLU A 2 -6.95 24.57 -6.95
N ALA A 3 -7.76 24.11 -5.99
CA ALA A 3 -7.41 24.16 -4.58
C ALA A 3 -6.15 23.31 -4.34
N ASN A 4 -5.15 23.90 -3.70
CA ASN A 4 -3.96 23.21 -3.19
C ASN A 4 -4.40 22.08 -2.24
N LYS A 5 -4.49 20.85 -2.75
CA LYS A 5 -4.73 19.66 -1.91
C LYS A 5 -3.49 19.41 -1.07
N SER A 6 -3.65 19.44 0.23
CA SER A 6 -2.64 19.04 1.21
C SER A 6 -2.33 17.55 1.00
N PRO A 7 -1.12 17.04 1.28
CA PRO A 7 -0.80 15.61 1.22
C PRO A 7 -1.72 14.71 2.06
N GLN A 8 -2.51 15.30 2.98
CA GLN A 8 -3.49 14.64 3.82
C GLN A 8 -4.87 14.46 3.16
N ASP A 9 -5.12 15.04 1.98
CA ASP A 9 -6.44 15.08 1.33
C ASP A 9 -6.67 13.99 0.28
N PHE A 10 -5.82 12.96 0.28
CA PHE A 10 -6.00 11.84 -0.64
C PHE A 10 -6.93 10.78 -0.03
N PRO A 11 -7.91 10.26 -0.80
CA PRO A 11 -8.93 9.34 -0.29
C PRO A 11 -8.42 7.90 -0.10
N TYR A 12 -7.11 7.73 0.10
CA TYR A 12 -6.46 6.43 0.23
C TYR A 12 -5.61 6.35 1.49
N LYS A 13 -5.57 5.18 2.10
CA LYS A 13 -4.66 4.92 3.23
C LYS A 13 -3.30 4.48 2.71
N THR A 14 -2.24 4.90 3.38
CA THR A 14 -0.88 4.47 3.05
C THR A 14 -0.17 3.96 4.30
N TYR A 15 0.23 2.70 4.26
CA TYR A 15 0.99 2.03 5.31
C TYR A 15 2.44 1.88 4.88
N LEU A 16 3.35 2.48 5.65
CA LEU A 16 4.78 2.56 5.31
C LEU A 16 5.64 1.49 6.02
N ASN A 17 5.06 0.71 6.92
CA ASN A 17 5.74 -0.42 7.54
C ASN A 17 6.04 -1.53 6.52
N ILE A 18 7.14 -2.26 6.72
CA ILE A 18 7.48 -3.43 5.92
C ILE A 18 6.73 -4.64 6.50
N LEU A 19 6.03 -5.41 5.66
CA LEU A 19 5.28 -6.59 6.09
C LEU A 19 6.08 -7.89 6.00
N HIS A 20 6.97 -7.99 5.01
CA HIS A 20 7.65 -9.24 4.67
C HIS A 20 9.17 -9.09 4.66
N GLY A 21 9.83 -10.08 5.26
CA GLY A 21 11.28 -10.24 5.24
C GLY A 21 11.80 -10.90 3.96
N PRO A 22 13.14 -11.02 3.81
CA PRO A 22 13.73 -11.76 2.70
C PRO A 22 13.25 -13.22 2.63
N LEU A 23 12.94 -13.70 1.42
CA LEU A 23 12.48 -15.06 1.12
C LEU A 23 11.13 -15.47 1.74
N GLU A 24 10.38 -14.54 2.34
CA GLU A 24 9.01 -14.81 2.78
C GLU A 24 8.03 -14.80 1.60
N LEU A 25 7.05 -15.71 1.64
CA LEU A 25 5.98 -15.76 0.65
C LEU A 25 5.01 -14.59 0.86
N ILE A 26 4.82 -13.80 -0.19
CA ILE A 26 3.83 -12.72 -0.22
C ILE A 26 2.56 -13.27 -0.88
N ASP A 27 1.55 -13.59 -0.08
CA ASP A 27 0.22 -13.94 -0.58
C ASP A 27 -0.58 -12.68 -0.88
N VAL A 28 -0.47 -12.21 -2.13
CA VAL A 28 -1.13 -10.98 -2.59
C VAL A 28 -2.65 -11.10 -2.58
N GLN A 29 -3.18 -12.29 -2.88
CA GLN A 29 -4.62 -12.52 -2.90
C GLN A 29 -5.21 -12.37 -1.49
N LYS A 30 -4.58 -12.98 -0.50
CA LYS A 30 -4.99 -12.84 0.91
C LYS A 30 -4.93 -11.39 1.39
N LEU A 31 -3.94 -10.62 0.97
CA LEU A 31 -3.85 -9.19 1.29
C LEU A 31 -4.98 -8.38 0.65
N ALA A 32 -5.36 -8.69 -0.59
CA ALA A 32 -6.47 -8.05 -1.27
C ALA A 32 -7.82 -8.39 -0.61
N GLU A 33 -8.03 -9.65 -0.22
CA GLU A 33 -9.26 -10.10 0.47
C GLU A 33 -9.42 -9.51 1.87
N ALA A 34 -8.32 -9.27 2.59
CA ALA A 34 -8.34 -8.65 3.91
C ALA A 34 -8.58 -7.13 3.85
N CYS A 35 -8.59 -6.52 2.66
CA CYS A 35 -8.79 -5.10 2.48
C CYS A 35 -10.22 -4.67 2.79
N THR A 36 -10.39 -3.77 3.76
CA THR A 36 -11.70 -3.14 4.06
C THR A 36 -11.83 -1.72 3.53
N ASP A 37 -10.76 -1.18 2.95
CA ASP A 37 -10.70 0.20 2.45
C ASP A 37 -11.01 0.28 0.96
N LYS A 38 -11.57 1.41 0.51
CA LYS A 38 -11.84 1.66 -0.93
C LYS A 38 -10.55 1.75 -1.75
N TRP A 39 -9.49 2.24 -1.12
CA TRP A 39 -8.15 2.30 -1.69
C TRP A 39 -7.14 2.32 -0.53
N PHE A 40 -6.24 1.33 -0.50
CA PHE A 40 -5.07 1.37 0.37
C PHE A 40 -3.78 1.00 -0.37
N ASN A 41 -2.67 1.55 0.11
CA ASN A 41 -1.31 1.26 -0.33
C ASN A 41 -0.51 0.69 0.84
N GLN A 42 0.26 -0.38 0.61
CA GLN A 42 1.06 -1.06 1.62
C GLN A 42 2.48 -1.29 1.11
N THR A 43 3.48 -0.95 1.92
CA THR A 43 4.86 -1.42 1.69
C THR A 43 4.96 -2.91 2.02
N LEU A 44 5.33 -3.72 1.04
CA LEU A 44 5.43 -5.17 1.18
C LEU A 44 6.80 -5.57 1.73
N CYS A 45 7.87 -5.21 1.02
CA CYS A 45 9.24 -5.57 1.36
C CYS A 45 10.24 -4.49 0.90
N LYS A 46 11.45 -4.54 1.45
CA LYS A 46 12.61 -3.74 1.00
C LYS A 46 13.54 -4.64 0.17
N VAL A 47 13.95 -4.15 -0.99
CA VAL A 47 14.92 -4.80 -1.88
C VAL A 47 16.02 -3.79 -2.16
N ASN A 48 17.23 -4.06 -1.64
CA ASN A 48 18.33 -3.10 -1.62
C ASN A 48 17.84 -1.75 -1.06
N GLU A 49 18.13 -0.61 -1.69
CA GLU A 49 17.65 0.71 -1.26
C GLU A 49 16.28 1.11 -1.84
N SER A 50 15.47 0.14 -2.25
CA SER A 50 14.12 0.36 -2.80
C SER A 50 13.06 -0.43 -2.03
N VAL A 51 11.80 0.01 -2.15
CA VAL A 51 10.65 -0.66 -1.54
C VAL A 51 9.64 -1.07 -2.60
N VAL A 52 9.05 -2.26 -2.42
CA VAL A 52 7.95 -2.76 -3.25
C VAL A 52 6.65 -2.43 -2.54
N ARG A 53 5.68 -1.84 -3.25
CA ARG A 53 4.35 -1.51 -2.71
C ARG A 53 3.25 -2.16 -3.51
N LEU A 54 2.19 -2.58 -2.79
CA LEU A 54 0.93 -3.01 -3.35
C LEU A 54 -0.12 -1.93 -3.12
N ALA A 55 -0.96 -1.69 -4.14
CA ALA A 55 -2.19 -0.93 -4.00
C ALA A 55 -3.37 -1.87 -4.27
N VAL A 56 -4.40 -1.80 -3.43
CA VAL A 56 -5.70 -2.45 -3.67
C VAL A 56 -6.73 -1.36 -3.78
N ILE A 57 -7.52 -1.41 -4.84
CA ILE A 57 -8.49 -0.39 -5.22
C ILE A 57 -9.81 -1.08 -5.51
N GLN A 58 -10.90 -0.60 -4.90
CA GLN A 58 -12.24 -1.04 -5.20
C GLN A 58 -12.66 -0.50 -6.58
N GLY A 59 -12.97 -1.41 -7.51
CA GLY A 59 -13.50 -1.12 -8.85
C GLY A 59 -15.02 -1.25 -8.94
#